data_AF-A0AAV0AMA6-F1
#
_entry.id   AF-A0AAV0AMA6-F1
#
_cell.length_a   1.000
_cell.length_b   1.000
_cell.length_c   1.000
_cell.angle_alpha   90.00
_cell.angle_beta   90.00
_cell.angle_gamma   90.00
#
_symmetry.space_group_name_H-M   'P 1'
#
loop_
_entity.id
_entity.type
_entity.pdbx_description
1 polymer ?
#
loop_
_entity_poly.entity_id
_entity_poly.type
_entity_poly.pdbx_seq_one_letter_code
_entity_poly.pdbx_strand_id
1 'polypeptide(L)'
;MPCNLSSREQLARTIMELEIEDLMELKSDSDREEDILLEESYRNETELLRQQTSGLPNQCQIKLDNINLICKTLDLTIVKMAADGHCLFSAVANQLKFYGLKDGPFDYLGTRMIFINHMISSSHSSDENRLMTDEEFFEYCDWIARTAEWGGKPEIMALSRHFKKAIHVIQAVGPILKFFKPD
;
A
#
# COMPACT_ATOMS: atom_id res chain seq x y z
N MET A 1 20.70 -9.17 26.95
CA MET A 1 22.16 -9.27 27.19
C MET A 1 22.87 -8.82 25.92
N PRO A 2 23.83 -7.89 25.98
CA PRO A 2 24.52 -7.45 24.77
C PRO A 2 25.39 -8.59 24.24
N CYS A 3 25.28 -8.87 22.95
CA CYS A 3 26.07 -9.89 22.28
C CYS A 3 27.55 -9.46 22.34
N ASN A 4 28.40 -10.27 22.98
CA ASN A 4 29.81 -9.95 23.13
C ASN A 4 30.51 -10.26 21.80
N LEU A 5 30.68 -9.25 20.96
CA LEU A 5 31.42 -9.34 19.71
C LEU A 5 32.82 -9.87 20.00
N SER A 6 33.31 -10.79 19.16
CA SER A 6 34.65 -11.35 19.28
C SER A 6 35.71 -10.24 19.18
N SER A 7 36.89 -10.45 19.75
CA SER A 7 37.98 -9.46 19.70
C SER A 7 38.34 -9.02 18.27
N ARG A 8 38.09 -9.87 17.27
CA ARG A 8 38.27 -9.53 15.84
C ARG A 8 37.17 -8.61 15.31
N GLU A 9 35.93 -8.79 15.75
CA GLU A 9 34.80 -7.94 15.36
C GLU A 9 34.86 -6.57 16.04
N GLN A 10 35.32 -6.52 17.29
CA GLN A 10 35.59 -5.25 17.99
C GLN A 10 36.70 -4.49 17.27
N LEU A 11 37.80 -5.17 16.91
CA LEU A 11 38.89 -4.57 16.13
C LEU A 11 38.42 -4.09 14.75
N ALA A 12 37.61 -4.89 14.04
CA ALA A 12 37.07 -4.49 12.73
C ALA A 12 36.13 -3.28 12.83
N ARG A 13 35.34 -3.17 13.91
CA ARG A 13 34.52 -1.99 14.19
C ARG A 13 35.36 -0.76 14.45
N THR A 14 36.38 -0.88 15.30
CA THR A 14 37.26 0.25 15.62
C THR A 14 38.08 0.69 14.40
N ILE A 15 38.55 -0.24 13.56
CA ILE A 15 39.23 0.10 12.31
C ILE A 15 38.27 0.83 11.35
N MET A 16 37.04 0.36 11.19
CA MET A 16 36.03 1.06 10.37
C MET A 16 35.66 2.43 10.95
N GLU A 17 35.52 2.57 12.27
CA GLU A 17 35.21 3.85 12.93
C GLU A 17 36.35 4.86 12.72
N LEU A 18 37.61 4.43 12.85
CA LEU A 18 38.79 5.27 12.58
C LEU A 18 38.92 5.64 11.08
N GLU A 19 38.64 4.71 10.16
CA GLU A 19 38.65 4.99 8.71
C GLU A 19 37.55 5.98 8.29
N ILE A 20 36.39 5.97 8.95
CA ILE A 20 35.31 6.93 8.71
C ILE A 20 35.68 8.32 9.25
N GLU A 21 36.29 8.40 10.43
CA GLU A 21 36.77 9.66 11.01
C GLU A 21 37.88 10.29 10.15
N ASP A 22 38.82 9.49 9.66
CA ASP A 22 39.88 9.95 8.74
C ASP A 22 39.31 10.41 7.37
N LEU A 23 38.29 9.71 6.83
CA LEU A 23 37.61 10.12 5.58
C LEU A 23 36.84 11.44 5.74
N MET A 24 36.31 11.72 6.94
CA MET A 24 35.67 12.99 7.27
C MET A 24 36.69 14.12 7.44
N GLU A 25 37.89 13.83 7.95
CA GLU A 25 38.99 14.80 8.09
C GLU A 25 39.70 15.13 6.77
N LEU A 26 39.72 14.20 5.80
CA LEU A 26 40.40 14.34 4.50
C LEU A 26 39.68 15.20 3.45
N LYS A 27 38.40 15.55 3.64
CA LYS A 27 37.76 16.56 2.78
C LYS A 27 38.42 17.91 3.02
N SER A 28 38.98 18.51 1.99
CA SER A 28 39.56 19.84 2.15
C SER A 28 38.46 20.84 2.52
N ASP A 29 38.81 21.94 3.18
CA ASP A 29 37.83 22.97 3.54
C ASP A 29 37.09 23.51 2.31
N SER A 30 37.77 23.52 1.15
CA SER A 30 37.17 23.84 -0.15
C SER A 30 36.11 22.83 -0.59
N ASP A 31 36.34 21.53 -0.39
CA ASP A 31 35.38 20.47 -0.75
C ASP A 31 34.15 20.50 0.17
N ARG A 32 34.35 20.85 1.45
CA ARG A 32 33.25 21.03 2.41
C ARG A 32 32.39 22.25 2.08
N GLU A 33 33.00 23.36 1.70
CA GLU A 33 32.29 24.57 1.25
C GLU A 33 31.48 24.30 -0.02
N GLU A 34 32.02 23.54 -0.98
CA GLU A 34 31.31 23.16 -2.20
C GLU A 34 30.07 22.28 -1.92
N ASP A 35 30.19 21.29 -1.01
CA ASP A 35 29.05 20.47 -0.58
C ASP A 35 27.96 21.31 0.10
N ILE A 36 28.34 22.27 0.96
CA ILE A 36 27.40 23.18 1.64
C ILE A 36 26.67 24.07 0.62
N LEU A 37 27.41 24.65 -0.33
CA LEU A 37 26.85 25.50 -1.39
C LEU A 37 25.92 24.69 -2.31
N LEU A 38 26.27 23.45 -2.61
CA LEU A 38 25.45 22.57 -3.42
C LEU A 38 24.14 22.23 -2.70
N GLU A 39 24.18 21.83 -1.41
CA GLU A 39 22.98 21.62 -0.60
C GLU A 39 22.12 22.87 -0.48
N GLU A 40 22.73 24.05 -0.30
CA GLU A 40 22.03 25.32 -0.25
C GLU A 40 21.37 25.66 -1.60
N SER A 41 22.05 25.38 -2.73
CA SER A 41 21.49 25.55 -4.08
C SER A 41 20.27 24.66 -4.30
N TYR A 42 20.36 23.38 -3.93
CA TYR A 42 19.23 22.44 -4.03
C TYR A 42 18.08 22.87 -3.13
N ARG A 43 18.37 23.33 -1.90
CA ARG A 43 17.35 23.86 -0.97
C ARG A 43 16.64 25.06 -1.59
N ASN A 44 17.39 26.03 -2.11
CA ASN A 44 16.85 27.24 -2.73
C ASN A 44 16.00 26.92 -3.96
N GLU A 45 16.46 26.00 -4.82
CA GLU A 45 15.71 25.54 -5.99
C GLU A 45 14.42 24.83 -5.58
N THR A 46 14.47 23.96 -4.56
CA THR A 46 13.29 23.27 -4.02
C THR A 46 12.26 24.26 -3.45
N GLU A 47 12.74 25.30 -2.76
CA GLU A 47 11.89 26.36 -2.20
C GLU A 47 11.26 27.22 -3.29
N LEU A 48 12.02 27.56 -4.34
CA LEU A 48 11.50 28.28 -5.50
C LEU A 48 10.42 27.48 -6.23
N LEU A 49 10.64 26.17 -6.44
CA LEU A 49 9.64 25.27 -7.02
C LEU A 49 8.37 25.22 -6.16
N ARG A 50 8.51 25.15 -4.82
CA ARG A 50 7.37 25.22 -3.88
C ARG A 50 6.63 26.55 -3.98
N GLN A 51 7.34 27.67 -4.08
CA GLN A 51 6.73 29.00 -4.23
C GLN A 51 6.02 29.15 -5.59
N GLN A 52 6.61 28.68 -6.68
CA GLN A 52 6.00 28.68 -8.02
C GLN A 52 4.74 27.80 -8.08
N THR A 53 4.74 26.67 -7.36
CA THR A 53 3.60 25.76 -7.28
C THR A 53 2.59 26.11 -6.19
N SER A 54 2.88 27.10 -5.33
CA SER A 54 2.05 27.49 -4.17
C SER A 54 0.64 27.99 -4.52
N GLY A 55 0.37 28.29 -5.80
CA GLY A 55 -0.95 28.66 -6.32
C GLY A 55 -1.61 27.58 -7.21
N LEU A 56 -0.93 26.49 -7.53
CA LEU A 56 -1.54 25.37 -8.26
C LEU A 56 -2.41 24.57 -7.28
N PRO A 57 -3.66 24.24 -7.65
CA PRO A 57 -4.51 23.47 -6.76
C PRO A 57 -3.86 22.11 -6.52
N ASN A 58 -3.68 21.79 -5.24
CA ASN A 58 -3.06 20.53 -4.83
C ASN A 58 -3.86 19.37 -5.42
N GLN A 59 -3.22 18.59 -6.30
CA GLN A 59 -3.91 17.51 -7.01
C GLN A 59 -4.54 16.49 -6.06
N CYS A 60 -3.95 16.26 -4.89
CA CYS A 60 -4.54 15.39 -3.86
C CYS A 60 -5.80 16.01 -3.26
N GLN A 61 -5.80 17.33 -3.03
CA GLN A 61 -6.97 18.04 -2.52
C GLN A 61 -8.11 18.01 -3.56
N ILE A 62 -7.81 18.30 -4.83
CA ILE A 62 -8.82 18.21 -5.91
C ILE A 62 -9.42 16.79 -5.98
N LYS A 63 -8.57 15.76 -5.92
CA LYS A 63 -9.04 14.37 -5.95
C LYS A 63 -9.95 14.05 -4.77
N LEU A 64 -9.58 14.51 -3.57
CA LEU A 64 -10.37 14.32 -2.36
C LEU A 64 -11.71 15.07 -2.43
N ASP A 65 -11.71 16.31 -2.93
CA ASP A 65 -12.91 17.12 -3.11
C ASP A 65 -13.89 16.47 -4.10
N ASN A 66 -13.38 15.90 -5.20
CA ASN A 66 -14.19 15.14 -6.13
C ASN A 66 -14.83 13.91 -5.48
N ILE A 67 -14.07 13.13 -4.70
CA ILE A 67 -14.61 11.97 -3.98
C ILE A 67 -15.69 12.42 -2.97
N ASN A 68 -15.43 13.48 -2.21
CA ASN A 68 -16.40 14.06 -1.27
C ASN A 68 -17.69 14.46 -1.96
N LEU A 69 -17.60 15.10 -3.13
CA LEU A 69 -18.77 15.51 -3.93
C LEU A 69 -19.58 14.29 -4.41
N ILE A 70 -18.90 13.25 -4.92
CA ILE A 70 -19.57 12.00 -5.34
C ILE A 70 -20.26 11.35 -4.16
N CYS A 71 -19.58 11.20 -3.01
CA CYS A 71 -20.17 10.62 -1.81
C CYS A 71 -21.37 11.42 -1.32
N LYS A 72 -21.28 12.75 -1.27
CA LYS A 72 -22.41 13.62 -0.89
C LYS A 72 -23.61 13.47 -1.82
N THR A 73 -23.37 13.34 -3.13
CA THR A 73 -24.45 13.16 -4.12
C THR A 73 -25.17 11.82 -3.96
N LEU A 74 -24.47 10.79 -3.47
CA LEU A 74 -24.99 9.46 -3.22
C LEU A 74 -25.49 9.25 -1.78
N ASP A 75 -25.51 10.31 -0.96
CA ASP A 75 -25.82 10.25 0.48
C ASP A 75 -24.93 9.24 1.25
N LEU A 76 -23.65 9.21 0.88
CA LEU A 76 -22.63 8.34 1.48
C LEU A 76 -21.69 9.14 2.39
N THR A 77 -21.24 8.49 3.47
CA THR A 77 -20.21 9.03 4.37
C THR A 77 -18.89 8.28 4.18
N ILE A 78 -17.78 9.03 4.12
CA ILE A 78 -16.44 8.45 3.99
C ILE A 78 -15.95 8.00 5.38
N VAL A 79 -15.60 6.72 5.49
CA VAL A 79 -14.89 6.18 6.67
C VAL A 79 -13.42 6.01 6.31
N LYS A 80 -12.53 6.71 7.03
CA LYS A 80 -11.08 6.62 6.79
C LYS A 80 -10.53 5.30 7.31
N MET A 81 -9.81 4.58 6.44
CA MET A 81 -9.03 3.39 6.79
C MET A 81 -7.55 3.75 6.92
N ALA A 82 -6.77 2.87 7.56
CA ALA A 82 -5.32 2.98 7.55
C ALA A 82 -4.79 2.87 6.10
N ALA A 83 -3.79 3.68 5.76
CA ALA A 83 -3.15 3.69 4.45
C ALA A 83 -2.02 2.64 4.38
N ASP A 84 -2.37 1.38 4.57
CA ASP A 84 -1.46 0.23 4.53
C ASP A 84 -1.93 -0.81 3.48
N GLY A 85 -1.15 -1.87 3.31
CA GLY A 85 -1.49 -2.95 2.38
C GLY A 85 -2.65 -3.85 2.80
N HIS A 86 -3.27 -3.60 3.96
CA HIS A 86 -4.47 -4.30 4.40
C HIS A 86 -5.75 -3.49 4.12
N CYS A 87 -5.63 -2.24 3.65
CA CYS A 87 -6.73 -1.29 3.53
C CYS A 87 -7.94 -1.80 2.75
N LEU A 88 -7.75 -2.55 1.65
CA LEU A 88 -8.85 -3.12 0.87
C LEU A 88 -9.69 -4.09 1.72
N PHE A 89 -9.03 -5.04 2.38
CA PHE A 89 -9.70 -6.04 3.21
C PHE A 89 -10.32 -5.40 4.45
N SER A 90 -9.66 -4.40 5.05
CA SER A 90 -10.23 -3.58 6.13
C SER A 90 -11.50 -2.84 5.71
N ALA A 91 -11.50 -2.24 4.51
CA ALA A 91 -12.66 -1.52 3.98
C ALA A 91 -13.85 -2.46 3.73
N VAL A 92 -13.60 -3.62 3.13
CA VAL A 92 -14.63 -4.64 2.93
C VAL A 92 -15.14 -5.16 4.28
N ALA A 93 -14.25 -5.51 5.21
CA ALA A 93 -14.60 -5.94 6.56
C ALA A 93 -15.50 -4.94 7.30
N ASN A 94 -15.18 -3.64 7.19
CA ASN A 94 -15.99 -2.56 7.75
C ASN A 94 -17.42 -2.54 7.16
N GLN A 95 -17.53 -2.67 5.83
CA GLN A 95 -18.85 -2.73 5.17
C GLN A 95 -19.65 -3.98 5.54
N LEU A 96 -19.01 -5.15 5.63
CA LEU A 96 -19.69 -6.40 6.02
C LEU A 96 -20.28 -6.30 7.44
N LYS A 97 -19.54 -5.68 8.37
CA LYS A 97 -20.03 -5.35 9.72
C LYS A 97 -21.24 -4.42 9.68
N PHE A 98 -21.19 -3.37 8.85
CA PHE A 98 -22.28 -2.42 8.70
C PHE A 98 -23.57 -3.08 8.19
N TYR A 99 -23.47 -3.99 7.22
CA TYR A 99 -24.63 -4.74 6.69
C TYR A 99 -25.13 -5.85 7.61
N GLY A 100 -24.53 -6.04 8.80
CA GLY A 100 -24.98 -7.03 9.77
C GLY A 100 -24.84 -8.48 9.28
N LEU A 101 -23.89 -8.74 8.39
CA LEU A 101 -23.44 -10.11 8.16
C LEU A 101 -22.73 -10.53 9.47
N LYS A 102 -23.27 -11.52 10.18
CA LYS A 102 -22.91 -11.81 11.59
C LYS A 102 -22.06 -13.06 11.78
N ASP A 103 -21.76 -13.80 10.72
CA ASP A 103 -21.19 -15.15 10.84
C ASP A 103 -19.69 -15.22 10.47
N GLY A 104 -18.87 -14.25 10.92
CA GLY A 104 -17.43 -14.34 10.70
C GLY A 104 -16.58 -13.26 11.40
N PRO A 105 -15.27 -13.49 11.56
CA PRO A 105 -14.32 -12.47 11.99
C PRO A 105 -14.16 -11.45 10.85
N PHE A 106 -15.00 -10.42 10.84
CA PHE A 106 -14.90 -9.33 9.86
C PHE A 106 -13.81 -8.33 10.27
N ASP A 107 -12.56 -8.80 10.28
CA ASP A 107 -11.37 -7.95 10.22
C ASP A 107 -10.67 -8.16 8.88
N TYR A 108 -9.52 -7.51 8.70
CA TYR A 108 -8.76 -7.62 7.46
C TYR A 108 -8.23 -9.05 7.24
N LEU A 109 -7.87 -9.78 8.31
CA LEU A 109 -7.35 -11.14 8.22
C LEU A 109 -8.45 -12.12 7.81
N GLY A 110 -9.60 -12.08 8.48
CA GLY A 110 -10.73 -12.93 8.15
C GLY A 110 -11.25 -12.67 6.74
N THR A 111 -11.35 -11.40 6.32
CA THR A 111 -11.75 -11.06 4.95
C THR A 111 -10.73 -11.52 3.92
N ARG A 112 -9.43 -11.42 4.23
CA ARG A 112 -8.34 -11.94 3.39
C ARG A 112 -8.39 -13.46 3.27
N MET A 113 -8.61 -14.18 4.37
CA MET A 113 -8.75 -15.64 4.34
C MET A 113 -10.01 -16.11 3.60
N ILE A 114 -11.11 -15.37 3.70
CA ILE A 114 -12.33 -15.64 2.91
C ILE A 114 -12.04 -15.54 1.41
N PHE A 115 -11.29 -14.53 0.99
CA PHE A 115 -10.82 -14.40 -0.39
C PHE A 115 -10.00 -15.64 -0.82
N ILE A 116 -8.98 -16.01 -0.04
CA ILE A 116 -8.11 -17.15 -0.36
C ILE A 116 -8.90 -18.45 -0.47
N ASN A 117 -9.78 -18.72 0.51
CA ASN A 117 -10.61 -19.92 0.50
C ASN A 117 -11.56 -19.96 -0.70
N HIS A 118 -12.14 -18.81 -1.08
CA HIS A 118 -13.00 -18.72 -2.26
C HIS A 118 -12.22 -18.99 -3.55
N MET A 119 -11.02 -18.41 -3.68
CA MET A 119 -10.17 -18.61 -4.85
C MET A 119 -9.77 -20.09 -5.00
N ILE A 120 -9.30 -20.72 -3.93
CA ILE A 120 -8.92 -22.14 -3.93
C ILE A 120 -10.13 -23.04 -4.22
N SER A 121 -11.30 -22.76 -3.64
CA SER A 121 -12.50 -23.56 -3.89
C SER A 121 -13.02 -23.42 -5.33
N SER A 122 -12.78 -22.27 -5.96
CA SER A 122 -13.25 -21.96 -7.31
C SER A 122 -12.25 -22.38 -8.39
N SER A 123 -10.99 -22.70 -8.05
CA SER A 123 -9.95 -23.07 -9.03
C SER A 123 -10.22 -24.40 -9.75
N HIS A 124 -11.10 -25.23 -9.19
CA HIS A 124 -11.52 -26.50 -9.80
C HIS A 124 -12.50 -26.32 -10.98
N SER A 125 -12.96 -25.11 -11.28
CA SER A 125 -13.71 -24.86 -12.52
C SER A 125 -12.75 -24.82 -13.70
N SER A 126 -12.93 -25.72 -14.67
CA SER A 126 -12.16 -25.84 -15.90
C SER A 126 -12.31 -24.60 -16.79
N ASP A 127 -11.57 -23.54 -16.48
CA ASP A 127 -11.51 -22.33 -17.29
C ASP A 127 -10.33 -22.48 -18.26
N GLU A 128 -10.62 -22.78 -19.54
CA GLU A 128 -9.60 -23.01 -20.59
C GLU A 128 -8.72 -21.77 -20.86
N ASN A 129 -9.08 -20.63 -20.27
CA ASN A 129 -8.41 -19.35 -20.46
C ASN A 129 -7.56 -18.90 -19.26
N ARG A 130 -7.05 -19.84 -18.45
CA ARG A 130 -6.18 -19.53 -17.30
C ARG A 130 -4.89 -18.85 -17.75
N LEU A 131 -4.62 -17.69 -17.15
CA LEU A 131 -3.41 -16.89 -17.39
C LEU A 131 -2.17 -17.41 -16.65
N MET A 132 -2.35 -18.36 -15.73
CA MET A 132 -1.28 -18.91 -14.88
C MET A 132 -1.52 -20.39 -14.57
N THR A 133 -0.44 -21.09 -14.28
CA THR A 133 -0.44 -22.49 -13.85
C THR A 133 -1.09 -22.67 -12.48
N ASP A 134 -1.38 -23.91 -12.09
CA ASP A 134 -1.86 -24.22 -10.73
C ASP A 134 -0.83 -23.83 -9.66
N GLU A 135 0.45 -24.09 -9.90
CA GLU A 135 1.53 -23.78 -8.96
C GLU A 135 1.64 -22.28 -8.70
N GLU A 136 1.75 -21.47 -9.76
CA GLU A 136 1.79 -20.01 -9.66
C GLU A 136 0.54 -19.45 -8.97
N PHE A 137 -0.62 -20.07 -9.20
CA PHE A 137 -1.87 -19.66 -8.55
C PHE A 137 -1.85 -19.91 -7.05
N PHE A 138 -1.35 -21.07 -6.61
CA PHE A 138 -1.23 -21.39 -5.19
C PHE A 138 -0.16 -20.52 -4.51
N GLU A 139 0.96 -20.25 -5.18
CA GLU A 139 1.97 -19.30 -4.71
C GLU A 139 1.39 -17.90 -4.54
N TYR A 140 0.59 -17.42 -5.51
CA TYR A 140 -0.13 -16.15 -5.39
C TYR A 140 -1.06 -16.13 -4.18
N CYS A 141 -1.84 -17.20 -3.98
CA CYS A 141 -2.73 -17.31 -2.83
C CYS A 141 -1.96 -17.31 -1.51
N ASP A 142 -0.85 -18.04 -1.40
CA ASP A 142 0.00 -18.05 -0.20
C ASP A 142 0.64 -16.69 0.06
N TRP A 143 1.12 -16.02 -0.99
CA TRP A 143 1.69 -14.68 -0.91
C TRP A 143 0.68 -13.66 -0.39
N ILE A 144 -0.53 -13.62 -0.99
CA ILE A 144 -1.59 -12.75 -0.50
C ILE A 144 -2.00 -13.13 0.92
N ALA A 145 -2.03 -14.41 1.30
CA ALA A 145 -2.41 -14.83 2.65
C ALA A 145 -1.44 -14.33 3.73
N ARG A 146 -0.12 -14.33 3.44
CA ARG A 146 0.93 -14.10 4.44
C ARG A 146 1.45 -12.67 4.49
N THR A 147 1.20 -11.86 3.47
CA THR A 147 1.78 -10.53 3.35
C THR A 147 0.74 -9.42 3.47
N ALA A 148 1.24 -8.19 3.64
CA ALA A 148 0.45 -6.98 3.49
C ALA A 148 0.44 -6.52 2.02
N GLU A 149 0.31 -7.44 1.06
CA GLU A 149 0.21 -7.04 -0.34
C GLU A 149 -1.10 -6.31 -0.61
N TRP A 150 -1.01 -5.27 -1.45
CA TRP A 150 -2.12 -4.42 -1.84
C TRP A 150 -3.10 -5.22 -2.69
N GLY A 151 -4.35 -5.28 -2.27
CA GLY A 151 -5.40 -5.93 -3.06
C GLY A 151 -5.86 -5.08 -4.24
N GLY A 152 -6.46 -5.72 -5.24
CA GLY A 152 -6.97 -5.09 -6.43
C GLY A 152 -8.26 -5.72 -6.97
N LYS A 153 -8.39 -5.71 -8.30
CA LYS A 153 -9.55 -6.26 -9.00
C LYS A 153 -9.86 -7.74 -8.69
N PRO A 154 -8.88 -8.67 -8.64
CA PRO A 154 -9.20 -10.08 -8.40
C PRO A 154 -9.82 -10.28 -7.01
N GLU A 155 -9.29 -9.60 -5.99
CA GLU A 155 -9.80 -9.66 -4.61
C GLU A 155 -11.23 -9.11 -4.53
N ILE A 156 -11.49 -7.94 -5.15
CA ILE A 156 -12.82 -7.34 -5.17
C ILE A 156 -13.83 -8.25 -5.87
N MET A 157 -13.46 -8.84 -7.01
CA MET A 157 -14.35 -9.73 -7.77
C MET A 157 -14.69 -11.00 -6.98
N ALA A 158 -13.69 -11.64 -6.40
CA ALA A 158 -13.84 -12.84 -5.59
C ALA A 158 -14.69 -12.58 -4.33
N LEU A 159 -14.43 -11.48 -3.61
CA LEU A 159 -15.22 -11.11 -2.45
C LEU A 159 -16.67 -10.77 -2.82
N SER A 160 -16.89 -10.05 -3.94
CA SER A 160 -18.23 -9.76 -4.44
C SER A 160 -19.03 -11.04 -4.73
N ARG A 161 -18.40 -12.05 -5.34
CA ARG A 161 -18.99 -13.36 -5.61
C ARG A 161 -19.26 -14.14 -4.33
N HIS A 162 -18.26 -14.26 -3.45
CA HIS A 162 -18.40 -14.97 -2.19
C HIS A 162 -19.58 -14.47 -1.35
N PHE A 163 -19.69 -13.14 -1.18
CA PHE A 163 -20.78 -12.56 -0.39
C PHE A 163 -22.08 -12.37 -1.18
N LYS A 164 -22.08 -12.60 -2.50
CA LYS A 164 -23.20 -12.32 -3.41
C LYS A 164 -23.72 -10.88 -3.27
N LYS A 165 -22.77 -9.93 -3.16
CA LYS A 165 -23.05 -8.49 -3.02
C LYS A 165 -22.26 -7.71 -4.05
N ALA A 166 -22.89 -6.67 -4.60
CA ALA A 166 -22.21 -5.74 -5.48
C ALA A 166 -21.22 -4.89 -4.68
N ILE A 167 -20.00 -4.74 -5.19
CA ILE A 167 -19.00 -3.80 -4.67
C ILE A 167 -18.86 -2.66 -5.68
N HIS A 168 -19.09 -1.43 -5.21
CA HIS A 168 -18.93 -0.21 -6.00
C HIS A 168 -17.64 0.50 -5.58
N VAL A 169 -16.72 0.72 -6.52
CA VAL A 169 -15.49 1.48 -6.29
C VAL A 169 -15.67 2.90 -6.81
N ILE A 170 -15.65 3.85 -5.87
CA ILE A 170 -15.70 5.28 -6.16
C ILE A 170 -14.27 5.79 -6.29
N GLN A 171 -14.01 6.56 -7.34
CA GLN A 171 -12.70 7.15 -7.66
C GLN A 171 -12.85 8.63 -7.98
N ALA A 172 -11.78 9.39 -7.77
CA ALA A 172 -11.77 10.84 -7.97
C ALA A 172 -12.00 11.28 -9.42
N VAL A 173 -11.64 10.41 -10.38
CA VAL A 173 -11.76 10.65 -11.81
C VAL A 173 -12.25 9.37 -12.48
N GLY A 174 -13.27 9.50 -13.33
CA GLY A 174 -13.85 8.37 -14.06
C GLY A 174 -15.15 7.83 -13.44
N PRO A 175 -15.74 6.81 -14.07
CA PRO A 175 -17.02 6.25 -13.63
C PRO A 175 -16.86 5.43 -12.33
N ILE A 176 -17.97 5.27 -11.60
CA ILE A 176 -18.05 4.30 -10.50
C ILE A 176 -17.94 2.89 -11.09
N LEU A 177 -16.91 2.16 -10.68
CA LEU A 177 -16.72 0.79 -11.13
C LEU A 177 -17.64 -0.13 -10.34
N LYS A 178 -18.39 -0.98 -11.03
CA LYS A 178 -19.35 -1.90 -10.41
C LYS A 178 -18.89 -3.33 -10.59
N PHE A 179 -18.63 -3.98 -9.46
CA PHE A 179 -18.26 -5.39 -9.41
C PHE A 179 -19.45 -6.16 -8.88
N PHE A 180 -20.15 -6.85 -9.78
CA PHE A 180 -21.22 -7.76 -9.44
C PHE A 180 -21.37 -8.77 -10.58
N LYS A 181 -21.25 -10.06 -10.25
CA LYS A 181 -21.59 -11.15 -11.16
C LYS A 181 -22.43 -12.13 -10.35
N PRO A 182 -23.77 -12.11 -10.48
CA PRO A 182 -24.58 -13.17 -9.93
C PRO A 182 -24.22 -14.46 -10.69
N ASP A 183 -24.04 -15.55 -9.96
CA ASP A 183 -23.84 -16.90 -10.51
C ASP A 183 -25.04 -17.34 -11.35
#